data_AF-W2TU48-F1
#
_entry.id   AF-W2TU48-F1
#
_cell.length_a   1.000
_cell.length_b   1.000
_cell.length_c   1.000
_cell.angle_alpha   90.00
_cell.angle_beta   90.00
_cell.angle_gamma   90.00
#
_symmetry.space_group_name_H-M   'P 1'
#
loop_
_entity.id
_entity.type
_entity.pdbx_description
1 polymer ?
#
loop_
_entity_poly.entity_id
_entity_poly.type
_entity_poly.pdbx_seq_one_letter_code
_entity_poly.pdbx_strand_id
1 'polypeptide(L)'
;MDDEKNLLNKEKCHLIRNLNKYVLENMTIVIDGVEVNFGSDVCPSLKQCTLSNTIADIFFDTFWNSRLRADPRIKIEYPIMTFFENKMFLPTHLYGVRLDGKNEIKYVEMVHLIYQIPSYNNTSSDDVSVAFSNALRDVLGTPLAPFRTSIFSHSILKEEMQKNATYTIPFISLTILLLVSFTVGSCMTGDWITSKPIEAMIGVLTSTMAIISAGGVLFALGEPFIYQVTVMPFIALAIGVDDVYVMLGAWQDTRRTLSPEKRMALALEEAGSAISVTSITSILSFGIGSFSSTPAISIFCKFIMVAVAFDWFYQLTFFAAVMVLGARREAAGYHCIFVWKRCEKSEIEKVIVYICYIFMAFYGCAQLEPNLTPSRLVVDDSPLLHYLHLAENRIWAEGLIGRVYIDKAPDFKDPHQIERVLNLVHDLESTPYSMGPNSTSFWLKDFNNYRQYFVDDNERYHMCV
;
A
#
# COMPACT_ATOMS: atom_id res chain seq x y z
N MET A 1 -11.39 32.70 17.32
CA MET A 1 -10.78 31.35 17.41
C MET A 1 -10.83 30.64 16.06
N ASP A 2 -11.99 30.57 15.39
CA ASP A 2 -12.02 30.03 14.01
C ASP A 2 -11.33 30.95 12.97
N ASP A 3 -11.18 32.26 13.23
CA ASP A 3 -10.57 33.20 12.27
C ASP A 3 -9.11 32.91 11.93
N GLU A 4 -8.35 32.26 12.82
CA GLU A 4 -6.99 31.80 12.51
C GLU A 4 -6.98 30.68 11.47
N LYS A 5 -8.01 29.82 11.48
CA LYS A 5 -8.20 28.75 10.48
C LYS A 5 -8.72 29.26 9.14
N ASN A 6 -9.39 30.42 9.13
CA ASN A 6 -9.89 30.98 7.88
C ASN A 6 -8.71 31.38 6.97
N LEU A 7 -8.58 30.69 5.84
CA LEU A 7 -7.55 31.00 4.82
C LEU A 7 -7.97 32.17 3.92
N LEU A 8 -9.24 32.59 3.97
CA LEU A 8 -9.83 33.68 3.19
C LEU A 8 -9.47 35.07 3.76
N ASN A 9 -8.17 35.33 3.96
CA ASN A 9 -7.60 36.65 4.25
C ASN A 9 -6.68 37.05 3.09
N LYS A 10 -6.78 38.30 2.61
CA LYS A 10 -6.00 38.84 1.50
C LYS A 10 -4.50 38.56 1.59
N GLU A 11 -3.92 38.67 2.79
CA GLU A 11 -2.49 38.38 3.03
C GLU A 11 -2.18 36.88 2.87
N LYS A 12 -2.99 36.01 3.48
CA LYS A 12 -2.86 34.54 3.33
C LYS A 12 -3.03 34.11 1.87
N CYS A 13 -4.03 34.64 1.16
CA CYS A 13 -4.24 34.40 -0.27
C CYS A 13 -3.02 34.84 -1.09
N HIS A 14 -2.44 36.01 -0.82
CA HIS A 14 -1.23 36.48 -1.51
C HIS A 14 -0.01 35.58 -1.24
N LEU A 15 0.14 35.06 -0.02
CA LEU A 15 1.20 34.10 0.32
C LEU A 15 1.01 32.76 -0.40
N ILE A 16 -0.22 32.22 -0.41
CA ILE A 16 -0.57 30.98 -1.14
C ILE A 16 -0.29 31.12 -2.65
N ARG A 17 -0.63 32.27 -3.26
CA ARG A 17 -0.32 32.57 -4.66
C ARG A 17 1.18 32.69 -4.91
N ASN A 18 1.92 33.39 -4.04
CA ASN A 18 3.37 33.50 -4.14
C ASN A 18 4.05 32.12 -4.05
N LEU A 19 3.57 31.23 -3.17
CA LEU A 19 4.06 29.85 -3.06
C LEU A 19 3.79 29.07 -4.35
N ASN A 20 2.55 29.09 -4.86
CA ASN A 20 2.20 28.42 -6.13
C ASN A 20 3.05 28.93 -7.30
N LYS A 21 3.23 30.25 -7.39
CA LYS A 21 4.08 30.88 -8.41
C LYS A 21 5.55 30.47 -8.27
N TYR A 22 6.09 30.43 -7.05
CA TYR A 22 7.46 29.99 -6.81
C TYR A 22 7.67 28.53 -7.26
N VAL A 23 6.74 27.63 -6.92
CA VAL A 23 6.78 26.21 -7.32
C VAL A 23 6.70 26.05 -8.86
N LEU A 24 5.92 26.90 -9.55
CA LEU A 24 5.72 26.81 -11.01
C LEU A 24 6.75 27.59 -11.86
N GLU A 25 7.60 28.44 -11.28
CA GLU A 25 8.57 29.26 -12.03
C GLU A 25 10.03 29.12 -11.56
N ASN A 26 10.26 28.98 -10.25
CA ASN A 26 11.59 29.18 -9.64
C ASN A 26 12.13 27.96 -8.87
N MET A 27 11.29 26.95 -8.59
CA MET A 27 11.73 25.77 -7.85
C MET A 27 12.60 24.86 -8.71
N THR A 28 13.83 24.61 -8.26
CA THR A 28 14.69 23.57 -8.82
C THR A 28 14.43 22.21 -8.18
N ILE A 29 14.66 21.14 -8.94
CA ILE A 29 14.57 19.75 -8.49
C ILE A 29 15.80 19.00 -9.00
N VAL A 30 16.24 17.99 -8.24
CA VAL A 30 17.40 17.16 -8.62
C VAL A 30 16.91 15.84 -9.21
N ILE A 31 17.19 15.62 -10.49
CA ILE A 31 16.88 14.39 -11.22
C ILE A 31 18.22 13.75 -11.64
N ASP A 32 18.44 12.49 -11.29
CA ASP A 32 19.65 11.71 -11.62
C ASP A 32 20.99 12.43 -11.29
N GLY A 33 20.98 13.26 -10.25
CA GLY A 33 22.13 14.06 -9.80
C GLY A 33 22.33 15.39 -10.53
N VAL A 34 21.45 15.74 -11.47
CA VAL A 34 21.43 17.04 -12.18
C VAL A 34 20.34 17.92 -11.59
N GLU A 35 20.67 19.16 -11.25
CA GLU A 35 19.68 20.18 -10.86
C GLU A 35 19.04 20.80 -12.10
N VAL A 36 17.71 20.76 -12.19
CA VAL A 36 16.90 21.33 -13.28
C VAL A 36 15.78 22.20 -12.71
N ASN A 37 15.29 23.20 -13.44
CA ASN A 37 14.17 24.02 -13.01
C ASN A 37 12.85 23.31 -13.35
N PHE A 38 12.00 23.06 -12.36
CA PHE A 38 10.73 22.38 -12.56
C PHE A 38 9.80 23.16 -13.50
N GLY A 39 9.71 24.48 -13.32
CA GLY A 39 8.84 25.38 -14.07
C GLY A 39 9.20 25.56 -15.55
N SER A 40 10.49 25.70 -15.87
CA SER A 40 10.95 25.94 -17.26
C SER A 40 11.31 24.67 -18.02
N ASP A 41 11.81 23.63 -17.35
CA ASP A 41 12.46 22.51 -18.03
C ASP A 41 11.60 21.24 -18.02
N VAL A 42 10.84 21.02 -16.94
CA VAL A 42 10.06 19.79 -16.70
C VAL A 42 8.57 20.01 -16.96
N CYS A 43 7.98 21.04 -16.36
CA CYS A 43 6.55 21.33 -16.42
C CYS A 43 6.02 21.58 -17.85
N PRO A 44 6.74 22.26 -18.78
CA PRO A 44 6.24 22.50 -20.13
C PRO A 44 6.11 21.25 -21.00
N SER A 45 6.69 20.11 -20.60
CA SER A 45 6.47 18.81 -21.25
C SER A 45 5.01 18.35 -21.18
N LEU A 46 4.21 18.91 -20.26
CA LEU A 46 2.77 18.62 -20.12
C LEU A 46 2.00 19.93 -19.90
N LYS A 47 1.18 20.36 -20.86
CA LYS A 47 0.40 21.62 -20.77
C LYS A 47 -0.49 21.71 -19.53
N GLN A 48 -0.98 20.57 -19.03
CA GLN A 48 -1.75 20.49 -17.78
C GLN A 48 -0.91 20.85 -16.54
N CYS A 49 0.41 20.65 -16.56
CA CYS A 49 1.29 21.14 -15.49
C CYS A 49 1.35 22.67 -15.48
N THR A 50 1.54 23.31 -16.64
CA THR A 50 1.58 24.79 -16.76
C THR A 50 0.23 25.47 -16.45
N LEU A 51 -0.84 24.68 -16.34
CA LEU A 51 -2.20 25.11 -15.94
C LEU A 51 -2.58 24.62 -14.53
N SER A 52 -1.60 24.14 -13.74
CA SER A 52 -1.83 23.74 -12.35
C SER A 52 -2.34 24.93 -11.52
N ASN A 53 -3.39 24.69 -10.72
CA ASN A 53 -3.97 25.66 -9.77
C ASN A 53 -4.54 26.96 -10.37
N THR A 54 -4.67 27.08 -11.70
CA THR A 54 -5.22 28.29 -12.35
C THR A 54 -6.62 28.67 -11.84
N ILE A 55 -7.46 27.67 -11.50
CA ILE A 55 -8.79 27.90 -10.90
C ILE A 55 -8.67 28.63 -9.54
N ALA A 56 -7.74 28.19 -8.69
CA ALA A 56 -7.50 28.81 -7.38
C ALA A 56 -6.93 30.23 -7.53
N ASP A 57 -6.02 30.44 -8.48
CA ASP A 57 -5.40 31.75 -8.72
C ASP A 57 -6.43 32.79 -9.22
N ILE A 58 -7.28 32.41 -10.19
CA ILE A 58 -8.40 33.25 -10.67
C ILE A 58 -9.42 33.49 -9.54
N PHE A 59 -9.70 32.49 -8.70
CA PHE A 59 -10.59 32.67 -7.54
C PHE A 59 -10.04 33.72 -6.56
N PHE A 60 -8.76 33.66 -6.21
CA PHE A 60 -8.16 34.64 -5.31
C PHE A 60 -8.10 36.06 -5.92
N ASP A 61 -7.82 36.20 -7.22
CA ASP A 61 -7.88 37.51 -7.89
C ASP A 61 -9.30 38.07 -7.94
N THR A 62 -10.28 37.28 -8.38
CA THR A 62 -11.68 37.72 -8.50
C THR A 62 -12.32 38.06 -7.16
N PHE A 63 -12.01 37.29 -6.09
CA PHE A 63 -12.57 37.52 -4.77
C PHE A 63 -12.10 38.83 -4.14
N TRP A 64 -10.81 39.18 -4.30
CA TRP A 64 -10.18 40.36 -3.69
C TRP A 64 -10.14 41.61 -4.59
N ASN A 65 -10.31 41.48 -5.91
CA ASN A 65 -10.34 42.61 -6.83
C ASN A 65 -11.77 43.15 -7.00
N SER A 66 -12.05 44.29 -6.38
CA SER A 66 -13.36 44.95 -6.43
C SER A 66 -13.84 45.33 -7.84
N ARG A 67 -12.95 45.46 -8.82
CA ARG A 67 -13.35 45.68 -10.24
C ARG A 67 -13.87 44.40 -10.89
N LEU A 68 -13.27 43.25 -10.57
CA LEU A 68 -13.73 41.95 -11.11
C LEU A 68 -15.03 41.53 -10.45
N ARG A 69 -15.16 41.67 -9.12
CA ARG A 69 -16.40 41.38 -8.37
C ARG A 69 -17.59 42.31 -8.72
N ALA A 70 -17.35 43.38 -9.48
CA ALA A 70 -18.38 44.30 -9.97
C ALA A 70 -18.81 44.04 -11.43
N ASP A 71 -18.14 43.15 -12.16
CA ASP A 71 -18.56 42.78 -13.53
C ASP A 71 -19.70 41.76 -13.47
N PRO A 72 -20.87 42.01 -14.10
CA PRO A 72 -22.01 41.09 -14.03
C PRO A 72 -21.76 39.72 -14.69
N ARG A 73 -20.66 39.58 -15.44
CA ARG A 73 -20.19 38.32 -16.04
C ARG A 73 -19.28 37.51 -15.11
N ILE A 74 -18.99 38.01 -13.91
CA ILE A 74 -18.19 37.32 -12.90
C ILE A 74 -19.08 37.08 -11.68
N LYS A 75 -19.32 35.81 -11.34
CA LYS A 75 -20.18 35.39 -10.23
C LYS A 75 -19.47 34.35 -9.38
N ILE A 76 -19.28 34.65 -8.10
CA ILE A 76 -18.62 33.77 -7.13
C ILE A 76 -19.70 33.15 -6.25
N GLU A 77 -20.35 32.11 -6.78
CA GLU A 77 -21.34 31.30 -6.10
C GLU A 77 -20.71 29.93 -5.77
N TYR A 78 -21.03 29.32 -4.62
CA TYR A 78 -20.57 27.96 -4.33
C TYR A 78 -21.59 26.93 -4.83
N PRO A 79 -21.19 25.82 -5.51
CA PRO A 79 -19.83 25.36 -5.75
C PRO A 79 -19.17 25.83 -7.06
N ILE A 80 -19.80 26.71 -7.86
CA ILE A 80 -19.35 27.06 -9.22
C ILE A 80 -19.14 28.57 -9.39
N MET A 81 -17.89 28.95 -9.56
CA MET A 81 -17.52 30.28 -10.00
C MET A 81 -17.75 30.40 -11.51
N THR A 82 -18.51 31.41 -11.94
CA THR A 82 -18.60 31.81 -13.36
C THR A 82 -17.65 33.00 -13.59
N PHE A 83 -16.81 32.90 -14.61
CA PHE A 83 -15.84 33.93 -14.99
C PHE A 83 -15.90 34.15 -16.50
N PHE A 84 -16.59 35.22 -16.90
CA PHE A 84 -17.05 35.43 -18.27
C PHE A 84 -17.98 34.27 -18.70
N GLU A 85 -17.62 33.53 -19.74
CA GLU A 85 -18.40 32.38 -20.23
C GLU A 85 -17.98 31.05 -19.57
N ASN A 86 -16.81 31.03 -18.89
CA ASN A 86 -16.26 29.82 -18.30
C ASN A 86 -16.83 29.55 -16.91
N LYS A 87 -17.16 28.29 -16.63
CA LYS A 87 -17.56 27.79 -15.31
C LYS A 87 -16.43 26.99 -14.68
N MET A 88 -16.14 27.24 -13.40
CA MET A 88 -15.07 26.59 -12.64
C MET A 88 -15.61 26.00 -11.34
N PHE A 89 -15.39 24.70 -11.14
CA PHE A 89 -15.84 23.95 -9.97
C PHE A 89 -14.86 24.12 -8.80
N LEU A 90 -15.24 24.92 -7.81
CA LEU A 90 -14.40 25.32 -6.68
C LEU A 90 -13.99 24.19 -5.71
N PRO A 91 -14.80 23.14 -5.46
CA PRO A 91 -14.41 21.98 -4.62
C PRO A 91 -13.26 21.11 -5.16
N THR A 92 -12.61 21.51 -6.26
CA THR A 92 -11.31 20.98 -6.67
C THR A 92 -10.16 21.50 -5.80
N HIS A 93 -10.29 22.75 -5.29
CA HIS A 93 -9.22 23.51 -4.64
C HIS A 93 -9.59 24.11 -3.28
N LEU A 94 -10.88 24.23 -2.95
CA LEU A 94 -11.36 24.83 -1.69
C LEU A 94 -12.20 23.83 -0.91
N TYR A 95 -11.86 23.57 0.36
CA TYR A 95 -12.59 22.66 1.25
C TYR A 95 -12.89 23.31 2.62
N GLY A 96 -13.86 22.76 3.34
CA GLY A 96 -14.38 23.31 4.60
C GLY A 96 -15.06 24.66 4.41
N VAL A 97 -15.69 24.87 3.24
CA VAL A 97 -16.26 26.15 2.83
C VAL A 97 -17.56 26.42 3.61
N ARG A 98 -17.66 27.59 4.25
CA ARG A 98 -18.91 28.05 4.90
C ARG A 98 -19.44 29.28 4.17
N LEU A 99 -20.73 29.24 3.84
CA LEU A 99 -21.44 30.26 3.09
C LEU A 99 -22.17 31.23 4.01
N ASP A 100 -22.37 32.47 3.55
CA ASP A 100 -23.40 33.36 4.09
C ASP A 100 -24.78 33.00 3.50
N GLY A 101 -25.86 33.55 4.05
CA GLY A 101 -27.27 33.26 3.68
C GLY A 101 -27.70 33.67 2.25
N LYS A 102 -26.74 33.90 1.35
CA LYS A 102 -26.89 34.23 -0.07
C LYS A 102 -25.99 33.37 -0.99
N ASN A 103 -25.46 32.25 -0.48
CA ASN A 103 -24.46 31.40 -1.13
C ASN A 103 -23.10 32.06 -1.42
N GLU A 104 -22.84 33.26 -0.88
CA GLU A 104 -21.52 33.90 -0.95
C GLU A 104 -20.52 33.21 0.00
N ILE A 105 -19.29 33.00 -0.47
CA ILE A 105 -18.22 32.36 0.30
C ILE A 105 -17.67 33.33 1.36
N LYS A 106 -17.72 32.92 2.64
CA LYS A 106 -17.31 33.74 3.79
C LYS A 106 -16.09 33.18 4.53
N TYR A 107 -15.89 31.87 4.48
CA TYR A 107 -14.85 31.15 5.20
C TYR A 107 -14.40 29.94 4.39
N VAL A 108 -13.09 29.67 4.38
CA VAL A 108 -12.46 28.50 3.77
C VAL A 108 -11.46 27.93 4.78
N GLU A 109 -11.57 26.64 5.09
CA GLU A 109 -10.71 25.97 6.08
C GLU A 109 -9.42 25.41 5.46
N MET A 110 -9.49 24.96 4.20
CA MET A 110 -8.38 24.35 3.49
C MET A 110 -8.34 24.82 2.02
N VAL A 111 -7.12 25.07 1.53
CA VAL A 111 -6.82 25.25 0.11
C VAL A 111 -5.94 24.09 -0.34
N HIS A 112 -6.30 23.46 -1.45
CA HIS A 112 -5.63 22.31 -2.03
C HIS A 112 -4.94 22.72 -3.33
N LEU A 113 -3.61 22.59 -3.38
CA LEU A 113 -2.81 22.85 -4.57
C LEU A 113 -2.43 21.50 -5.22
N ILE A 114 -2.80 21.34 -6.48
CA ILE A 114 -2.64 20.13 -7.29
C ILE A 114 -1.64 20.43 -8.40
N TYR A 115 -0.47 19.79 -8.35
CA TYR A 115 0.56 19.89 -9.38
C TYR A 115 0.57 18.63 -10.25
N GLN A 116 0.50 18.78 -11.57
CA GLN A 116 0.61 17.65 -12.51
C GLN A 116 2.09 17.41 -12.83
N ILE A 117 2.61 16.21 -12.55
CA ILE A 117 4.05 15.91 -12.67
C ILE A 117 4.28 15.02 -13.91
N PRO A 118 4.96 15.52 -14.96
CA PRO A 118 5.29 14.72 -16.13
C PRO A 118 6.52 13.83 -15.92
N SER A 119 6.74 12.89 -16.86
CA SER A 119 8.05 12.26 -17.06
C SER A 119 9.02 13.24 -17.74
N TYR A 120 10.33 13.03 -17.55
CA TYR A 120 11.38 13.92 -18.05
C TYR A 120 12.59 13.10 -18.50
N ASN A 121 13.11 13.34 -19.71
CA ASN A 121 14.34 12.73 -20.24
C ASN A 121 14.56 11.24 -19.88
N ASN A 122 13.59 10.39 -20.26
CA ASN A 122 13.55 8.94 -19.99
C ASN A 122 13.28 8.52 -18.52
N THR A 123 13.35 9.44 -17.56
CA THR A 123 12.99 9.22 -16.14
C THR A 123 11.47 9.18 -15.97
N SER A 124 10.96 8.26 -15.13
CA SER A 124 9.51 8.07 -14.97
C SER A 124 8.85 9.19 -14.15
N SER A 125 7.55 9.41 -14.35
CA SER A 125 6.78 10.40 -13.57
C SER A 125 6.76 10.08 -12.06
N ASP A 126 6.92 8.82 -11.67
CA ASP A 126 7.01 8.41 -10.26
C ASP A 126 8.33 8.88 -9.63
N ASP A 127 9.44 8.75 -10.35
CA ASP A 127 10.78 9.14 -9.88
C ASP A 127 10.92 10.67 -9.87
N VAL A 128 10.43 11.36 -10.91
CA VAL A 128 10.29 12.82 -10.92
C VAL A 128 9.37 13.29 -9.79
N SER A 129 8.34 12.52 -9.44
CA SER A 129 7.47 12.81 -8.30
C SER A 129 8.18 12.68 -6.95
N VAL A 130 9.15 11.77 -6.79
CA VAL A 130 10.02 11.71 -5.59
C VAL A 130 10.89 12.98 -5.50
N ALA A 131 11.57 13.35 -6.60
CA ALA A 131 12.41 14.55 -6.65
C ALA A 131 11.62 15.83 -6.33
N PHE A 132 10.46 16.01 -6.97
CA PHE A 132 9.53 17.10 -6.71
C PHE A 132 9.02 17.12 -5.27
N SER A 133 8.66 15.95 -4.71
CA SER A 133 8.18 15.83 -3.32
C SER A 133 9.23 16.27 -2.30
N ASN A 134 10.52 16.00 -2.57
CA ASN A 134 11.62 16.40 -1.69
C ASN A 134 11.90 17.90 -1.78
N ALA A 135 12.06 18.47 -2.97
CA ALA A 135 12.24 19.92 -3.12
C ALA A 135 11.05 20.72 -2.54
N LEU A 136 9.82 20.21 -2.69
CA LEU A 136 8.64 20.83 -2.10
C LEU A 136 8.64 20.76 -0.57
N ARG A 137 9.16 19.68 0.06
CA ARG A 137 9.35 19.62 1.51
C ARG A 137 10.29 20.74 1.99
N ASP A 138 11.39 20.97 1.29
CA ASP A 138 12.35 22.02 1.62
C ASP A 138 11.75 23.42 1.47
N VAL A 139 11.05 23.69 0.35
CA VAL A 139 10.34 24.95 0.11
C VAL A 139 9.27 25.21 1.18
N LEU A 140 8.53 24.18 1.60
CA LEU A 140 7.53 24.28 2.66
C LEU A 140 8.13 24.49 4.06
N GLY A 141 9.41 24.23 4.26
CA GLY A 141 10.16 24.60 5.48
C GLY A 141 10.59 26.08 5.52
N THR A 142 10.48 26.81 4.40
CA THR A 142 10.88 28.22 4.31
C THR A 142 9.77 29.19 4.76
N PRO A 143 10.09 30.46 5.10
CA PRO A 143 9.09 31.49 5.36
C PRO A 143 8.16 31.84 4.17
N LEU A 144 8.27 31.20 2.99
CA LEU A 144 7.24 31.30 1.94
C LEU A 144 5.93 30.61 2.34
N ALA A 145 5.98 29.61 3.22
CA ALA A 145 4.82 28.83 3.66
C ALA A 145 4.59 28.94 5.19
N PRO A 146 4.24 30.14 5.74
CA PRO A 146 4.03 30.34 7.18
C PRO A 146 2.71 29.73 7.72
N PHE A 147 2.10 28.82 6.98
CA PHE A 147 0.84 28.16 7.30
C PHE A 147 1.05 26.64 7.34
N ARG A 148 0.29 25.93 8.19
CA ARG A 148 0.41 24.47 8.33
C ARG A 148 0.03 23.78 7.02
N THR A 149 1.02 23.20 6.35
CA THR A 149 0.85 22.45 5.11
C THR A 149 0.91 20.94 5.34
N SER A 150 0.38 20.20 4.37
CA SER A 150 0.43 18.74 4.29
C SER A 150 0.51 18.35 2.82
N ILE A 151 1.39 17.42 2.47
CA ILE A 151 1.60 16.96 1.09
C ILE A 151 1.21 15.50 0.93
N PHE A 152 0.83 15.12 -0.29
CA PHE A 152 0.52 13.74 -0.66
C PHE A 152 0.93 13.46 -2.10
N SER A 153 1.48 12.28 -2.32
CA SER A 153 1.71 11.68 -3.64
C SER A 153 1.73 10.17 -3.50
N HIS A 154 1.48 9.45 -4.60
CA HIS A 154 1.56 7.98 -4.60
C HIS A 154 3.00 7.48 -4.34
N SER A 155 4.01 8.26 -4.74
CA SER A 155 5.43 8.00 -4.46
C SER A 155 5.74 8.08 -2.96
N ILE A 156 5.24 9.10 -2.23
CA ILE A 156 5.37 9.19 -0.77
C ILE A 156 4.66 7.99 -0.09
N LEU A 157 3.44 7.65 -0.51
CA LEU A 157 2.72 6.51 0.11
C LEU A 157 3.50 5.19 -0.08
N LYS A 158 4.06 4.95 -1.26
CA LYS A 158 4.94 3.81 -1.57
C LYS A 158 6.22 3.82 -0.72
N GLU A 159 6.84 4.98 -0.53
CA GLU A 159 8.03 5.19 0.32
C GLU A 159 7.73 4.83 1.79
N GLU A 160 6.62 5.34 2.35
CA GLU A 160 6.22 5.11 3.74
C GLU A 160 5.84 3.64 4.00
N MET A 161 5.15 2.98 3.05
CA MET A 161 4.87 1.53 3.13
C MET A 161 6.16 0.69 3.08
N GLN A 162 7.17 1.11 2.32
CA GLN A 162 8.49 0.46 2.28
C GLN A 162 9.29 0.67 3.59
N LYS A 163 9.16 1.83 4.24
CA LYS A 163 9.72 2.06 5.58
C LYS A 163 9.12 1.08 6.61
N ASN A 164 7.81 0.89 6.61
CA ASN A 164 7.13 -0.09 7.47
C ASN A 164 7.72 -1.52 7.33
N ALA A 165 7.95 -1.99 6.09
CA ALA A 165 8.61 -3.28 5.86
C ALA A 165 10.07 -3.29 6.38
N THR A 166 10.80 -2.19 6.20
CA THR A 166 12.19 -2.07 6.65
C THR A 166 12.32 -2.06 8.18
N TYR A 167 11.43 -1.34 8.89
CA TYR A 167 11.35 -1.36 10.36
C TYR A 167 11.02 -2.75 10.93
N THR A 168 10.39 -3.62 10.15
CA THR A 168 10.05 -4.99 10.59
C THR A 168 11.27 -5.93 10.62
N ILE A 169 12.30 -5.69 9.79
CA ILE A 169 13.49 -6.54 9.64
C ILE A 169 14.18 -6.92 10.98
N PRO A 170 14.50 -6.00 11.92
CA PRO A 170 15.11 -6.37 13.20
C PRO A 170 14.22 -7.29 14.05
N PHE A 171 12.89 -7.17 13.95
CA PHE A 171 11.97 -8.06 14.67
C PHE A 171 11.96 -9.48 14.11
N ILE A 172 12.24 -9.68 12.80
CA ILE A 172 12.42 -11.02 12.22
C ILE A 172 13.53 -11.77 12.95
N SER A 173 14.66 -11.11 13.22
CA SER A 173 15.78 -11.68 13.98
C SER A 173 15.39 -12.06 15.41
N LEU A 174 14.62 -11.21 16.09
CA LEU A 174 14.09 -11.50 17.43
C LEU A 174 13.13 -12.69 17.42
N THR A 175 12.23 -12.79 16.44
CA THR A 175 11.29 -13.92 16.35
C THR A 175 11.99 -15.23 16.03
N ILE A 176 13.01 -15.23 15.17
CA ILE A 176 13.83 -16.42 14.90
C ILE A 176 14.60 -16.83 16.16
N LEU A 177 15.18 -15.88 16.90
CA LEU A 177 15.88 -16.16 18.16
C LEU A 177 14.94 -16.77 19.22
N LEU A 178 13.75 -16.20 19.39
CA LEU A 178 12.75 -16.70 20.33
C LEU A 178 12.22 -18.08 19.92
N LEU A 179 11.93 -18.29 18.63
CA LEU A 179 11.47 -19.57 18.11
C LEU A 179 12.55 -20.65 18.30
N VAL A 180 13.79 -20.42 17.87
CA VAL A 180 14.89 -21.38 18.06
C VAL A 180 15.09 -21.70 19.55
N SER A 181 15.04 -20.69 20.43
CA SER A 181 15.16 -20.89 21.88
C SER A 181 14.02 -21.74 22.45
N PHE A 182 12.78 -21.53 21.98
CA PHE A 182 11.61 -22.31 22.39
C PHE A 182 11.65 -23.74 21.85
N THR A 183 11.96 -23.94 20.56
CA THR A 183 12.05 -25.27 19.93
C THR A 183 13.18 -26.09 20.56
N VAL A 184 14.37 -25.51 20.75
CA VAL A 184 15.47 -26.17 21.45
C VAL A 184 15.11 -26.52 22.90
N GLY A 185 14.48 -25.60 23.64
CA GLY A 185 14.12 -25.80 25.04
C GLY A 185 13.00 -26.83 25.25
N SER A 186 11.97 -26.83 24.42
CA SER A 186 10.86 -27.79 24.48
C SER A 186 11.26 -29.22 24.08
N CYS A 187 12.29 -29.37 23.24
CA CYS A 187 12.88 -30.67 22.89
C CYS A 187 13.90 -31.19 23.93
N MET A 188 14.00 -30.55 25.11
CA MET A 188 14.73 -31.06 26.27
C MET A 188 13.83 -31.91 27.16
N THR A 189 14.09 -33.22 27.18
CA THR A 189 13.49 -34.17 28.12
C THR A 189 14.29 -34.23 29.42
N GLY A 190 13.72 -34.78 30.50
CA GLY A 190 14.45 -34.98 31.76
C GLY A 190 15.70 -35.89 31.66
N ASP A 191 15.75 -36.73 30.61
CA ASP A 191 16.88 -37.60 30.29
C ASP A 191 17.80 -36.96 29.24
N TRP A 192 18.93 -36.41 29.70
CA TRP A 192 20.00 -35.73 28.93
C TRP A 192 20.65 -36.56 27.80
N ILE A 193 20.29 -37.83 27.63
CA ILE A 193 20.72 -38.67 26.50
C ILE A 193 19.64 -38.65 25.39
N THR A 194 18.36 -38.69 25.79
CA THR A 194 17.20 -38.78 24.89
C THR A 194 16.71 -37.43 24.36
N SER A 195 17.05 -36.34 25.04
CA SER A 195 16.80 -34.97 24.58
C SER A 195 17.36 -34.75 23.17
N LYS A 196 16.64 -33.98 22.35
CA LYS A 196 16.98 -33.74 20.93
C LYS A 196 17.17 -32.26 20.54
N PRO A 197 17.95 -31.46 21.30
CA PRO A 197 18.13 -30.03 21.04
C PRO A 197 18.92 -29.73 19.76
N ILE A 198 19.89 -30.57 19.39
CA ILE A 198 20.69 -30.39 18.18
C ILE A 198 19.84 -30.72 16.95
N GLU A 199 19.11 -31.83 17.01
CA GLU A 199 18.17 -32.25 15.98
C GLU A 199 17.07 -31.19 15.78
N ALA A 200 16.46 -30.71 16.88
CA ALA A 200 15.47 -29.61 16.85
C ALA A 200 16.02 -28.33 16.20
N MET A 201 17.24 -27.90 16.55
CA MET A 201 17.90 -26.75 15.92
C MET A 201 18.13 -26.96 14.41
N ILE A 202 18.55 -28.16 14.00
CA ILE A 202 18.73 -28.49 12.58
C ILE A 202 17.38 -28.51 11.84
N GLY A 203 16.28 -28.89 12.50
CA GLY A 203 14.92 -28.74 11.98
C GLY A 203 14.62 -27.30 11.54
N VAL A 204 14.78 -26.32 12.45
CA VAL A 204 14.55 -24.89 12.12
C VAL A 204 15.47 -24.38 11.00
N LEU A 205 16.72 -24.86 10.96
CA LEU A 205 17.66 -24.55 9.86
C LEU A 205 17.22 -25.17 8.52
N THR A 206 16.52 -26.30 8.55
CA THR A 206 16.02 -26.98 7.34
C THR A 206 14.91 -26.16 6.66
N SER A 207 13.96 -25.63 7.45
CA SER A 207 12.95 -24.69 6.94
C SER A 207 13.54 -23.35 6.50
N THR A 208 14.59 -22.88 7.17
CA THR A 208 15.36 -21.72 6.72
C THR A 208 16.02 -21.97 5.35
N MET A 209 16.53 -23.18 5.11
CA MET A 209 17.06 -23.59 3.81
C MET A 209 15.96 -23.68 2.74
N ALA A 210 14.75 -24.17 3.08
CA ALA A 210 13.61 -24.21 2.16
C ALA A 210 13.18 -22.81 1.68
N ILE A 211 13.11 -21.84 2.61
CA ILE A 211 12.85 -20.42 2.32
C ILE A 211 13.88 -19.84 1.33
N ILE A 212 15.17 -20.13 1.54
CA ILE A 212 16.26 -19.67 0.67
C ILE A 212 16.18 -20.33 -0.72
N SER A 213 15.94 -21.65 -0.77
CA SER A 213 15.78 -22.39 -2.03
C SER A 213 14.60 -21.89 -2.86
N ALA A 214 13.46 -21.63 -2.22
CA ALA A 214 12.28 -21.10 -2.89
C ALA A 214 12.52 -19.70 -3.46
N GLY A 215 13.12 -18.81 -2.67
CA GLY A 215 13.53 -17.48 -3.14
C GLY A 215 14.48 -17.57 -4.32
N GLY A 216 15.55 -18.37 -4.21
CA GLY A 216 16.54 -18.55 -5.26
C GLY A 216 15.95 -19.06 -6.58
N VAL A 217 15.03 -20.03 -6.53
CA VAL A 217 14.35 -20.54 -7.73
C VAL A 217 13.41 -19.50 -8.33
N LEU A 218 12.60 -18.81 -7.53
CA LEU A 218 11.63 -17.82 -8.05
C LEU A 218 12.32 -16.57 -8.62
N PHE A 219 13.40 -16.10 -8.00
CA PHE A 219 14.23 -15.03 -8.57
C PHE A 219 14.94 -15.49 -9.86
N ALA A 220 15.40 -16.74 -9.95
CA ALA A 220 15.97 -17.29 -11.18
C ALA A 220 14.93 -17.45 -12.32
N LEU A 221 13.65 -17.61 -11.97
CA LEU A 221 12.52 -17.57 -12.90
C LEU A 221 12.03 -16.15 -13.24
N GLY A 222 12.60 -15.11 -12.62
CA GLY A 222 12.28 -13.71 -12.87
C GLY A 222 11.04 -13.17 -12.13
N GLU A 223 10.53 -13.86 -11.11
CA GLU A 223 9.42 -13.36 -10.29
C GLU A 223 9.90 -12.17 -9.41
N PRO A 224 9.23 -11.01 -9.45
CA PRO A 224 9.69 -9.81 -8.74
C PRO A 224 9.43 -9.91 -7.23
N PHE A 225 10.39 -9.42 -6.44
CA PHE A 225 10.20 -9.30 -4.99
C PHE A 225 9.20 -8.19 -4.65
N ILE A 226 8.15 -8.54 -3.90
CA ILE A 226 7.15 -7.60 -3.37
C ILE A 226 7.20 -7.58 -1.84
N TYR A 227 6.83 -6.46 -1.23
CA TYR A 227 6.94 -6.27 0.23
C TYR A 227 6.14 -7.29 1.05
N GLN A 228 5.03 -7.84 0.51
CA GLN A 228 4.28 -8.95 1.13
C GLN A 228 5.11 -10.23 1.32
N VAL A 229 6.09 -10.50 0.45
CA VAL A 229 6.95 -11.71 0.56
C VAL A 229 7.86 -11.65 1.80
N THR A 230 8.05 -10.47 2.41
CA THR A 230 8.70 -10.33 3.73
C THR A 230 7.98 -11.11 4.84
N VAL A 231 6.70 -11.47 4.66
CA VAL A 231 5.93 -12.31 5.59
C VAL A 231 6.16 -13.82 5.37
N MET A 232 6.64 -14.23 4.18
CA MET A 232 6.89 -15.65 3.84
C MET A 232 7.73 -16.39 4.89
N PRO A 233 8.84 -15.85 5.43
CA PRO A 233 9.67 -16.58 6.39
C PRO A 233 8.92 -16.97 7.66
N PHE A 234 8.01 -16.13 8.16
CA PHE A 234 7.21 -16.44 9.34
C PHE A 234 6.26 -17.62 9.09
N ILE A 235 5.58 -17.63 7.94
CA ILE A 235 4.60 -18.66 7.58
C ILE A 235 5.31 -20.01 7.29
N ALA A 236 6.40 -19.97 6.52
CA ALA A 236 7.16 -21.17 6.18
C ALA A 236 7.91 -21.75 7.40
N LEU A 237 8.47 -20.92 8.29
CA LEU A 237 9.03 -21.41 9.56
C LEU A 237 7.95 -22.00 10.47
N ALA A 238 6.76 -21.40 10.55
CA ALA A 238 5.69 -21.94 11.39
C ALA A 238 5.23 -23.33 10.95
N ILE A 239 5.09 -23.56 9.63
CA ILE A 239 4.73 -24.87 9.06
C ILE A 239 5.84 -25.90 9.32
N GLY A 240 7.09 -25.60 8.92
CA GLY A 240 8.18 -26.58 9.03
C GLY A 240 8.60 -26.91 10.45
N VAL A 241 8.36 -25.99 11.40
CA VAL A 241 8.57 -26.23 12.84
C VAL A 241 7.48 -27.17 13.40
N ASP A 242 6.25 -27.08 12.92
CA ASP A 242 5.19 -28.05 13.27
C ASP A 242 5.55 -29.46 12.76
N ASP A 243 5.98 -29.58 11.50
CA ASP A 243 6.46 -30.85 10.94
C ASP A 243 7.65 -31.45 11.75
N VAL A 244 8.57 -30.60 12.21
CA VAL A 244 9.67 -31.00 13.12
C VAL A 244 9.13 -31.54 14.45
N TYR A 245 8.12 -30.90 15.05
CA TYR A 245 7.48 -31.41 16.27
C TYR A 245 6.72 -32.72 16.03
N VAL A 246 5.95 -32.85 14.95
CA VAL A 246 5.19 -34.06 14.60
C VAL A 246 6.13 -35.25 14.42
N MET A 247 7.25 -35.05 13.71
CA MET A 247 8.29 -36.06 13.51
C MET A 247 9.02 -36.41 14.83
N LEU A 248 9.30 -35.43 15.69
CA LEU A 248 9.91 -35.64 17.01
C LEU A 248 8.96 -36.32 18.01
N GLY A 249 7.64 -36.13 17.87
CA GLY A 249 6.60 -36.79 18.63
C GLY A 249 6.53 -38.27 18.30
N ALA A 250 6.25 -38.61 17.03
CA ALA A 250 6.21 -40.00 16.58
C ALA A 250 7.52 -40.76 16.87
N TRP A 251 8.69 -40.09 16.79
CA TRP A 251 9.96 -40.68 17.22
C TRP A 251 9.98 -41.09 18.71
N GLN A 252 9.40 -40.28 19.60
CA GLN A 252 9.37 -40.56 21.04
C GLN A 252 8.47 -41.74 21.39
N ASP A 253 7.36 -41.92 20.66
CA ASP A 253 6.45 -43.06 20.82
C ASP A 253 7.04 -44.38 20.29
N THR A 254 8.05 -44.34 19.42
CA THR A 254 8.75 -45.56 18.98
C THR A 254 9.50 -46.26 20.11
N ARG A 255 9.38 -47.60 20.16
CA ARG A 255 10.04 -48.43 21.18
C ARG A 255 11.57 -48.30 21.11
N ARG A 256 12.16 -47.73 22.16
CA ARG A 256 13.61 -47.48 22.32
C ARG A 256 14.52 -48.72 22.15
N THR A 257 13.97 -49.93 22.21
CA THR A 257 14.70 -51.20 22.02
C THR A 257 14.88 -51.62 20.56
N LEU A 258 14.26 -50.92 19.61
CA LEU A 258 14.44 -51.15 18.17
C LEU A 258 15.67 -50.40 17.64
N SER A 259 16.27 -50.89 16.54
CA SER A 259 17.41 -50.20 15.91
C SER A 259 17.01 -48.81 15.40
N PRO A 260 17.95 -47.84 15.34
CA PRO A 260 17.68 -46.48 14.85
C PRO A 260 16.93 -46.42 13.52
N GLU A 261 17.28 -47.29 12.59
CA GLU A 261 16.71 -47.39 11.25
C GLU A 261 15.25 -47.89 11.31
N LYS A 262 14.95 -48.86 12.18
CA LYS A 262 13.59 -49.39 12.35
C LYS A 262 12.69 -48.47 13.18
N ARG A 263 13.26 -47.69 14.11
CA ARG A 263 12.55 -46.58 14.77
C ARG A 263 12.21 -45.49 13.75
N MET A 264 13.15 -45.10 12.88
CA MET A 264 12.87 -44.09 11.87
C MET A 264 11.80 -44.53 10.87
N ALA A 265 11.82 -45.80 10.44
CA ALA A 265 10.80 -46.35 9.56
C ALA A 265 9.38 -46.23 10.17
N LEU A 266 9.21 -46.58 11.44
CA LEU A 266 7.92 -46.47 12.14
C LEU A 266 7.50 -45.00 12.37
N ALA A 267 8.45 -44.13 12.76
CA ALA A 267 8.17 -42.71 12.92
C ALA A 267 7.76 -42.05 11.59
N LEU A 268 8.37 -42.46 10.47
CA LEU A 268 8.06 -41.94 9.13
C LEU A 268 6.76 -42.53 8.56
N GLU A 269 6.40 -43.77 8.91
CA GLU A 269 5.10 -44.39 8.59
C GLU A 269 3.94 -43.58 9.20
N GLU A 270 4.09 -43.12 10.45
CA GLU A 270 3.10 -42.31 11.15
C GLU A 270 3.23 -40.82 10.78
N ALA A 271 4.28 -40.12 11.25
CA ALA A 271 4.45 -38.67 11.04
C ALA A 271 4.62 -38.28 9.58
N GLY A 272 5.35 -39.07 8.78
CA GLY A 272 5.56 -38.76 7.36
C GLY A 272 4.27 -38.79 6.53
N SER A 273 3.28 -39.58 6.96
CA SER A 273 1.93 -39.56 6.36
C SER A 273 1.18 -38.27 6.69
N ALA A 274 1.19 -37.85 7.97
CA ALA A 274 0.54 -36.63 8.44
C ALA A 274 1.15 -35.37 7.80
N ILE A 275 2.49 -35.26 7.86
CA ILE A 275 3.30 -34.18 7.26
C ILE A 275 3.06 -34.07 5.76
N SER A 276 2.88 -35.20 5.05
CA SER A 276 2.57 -35.17 3.62
C SER A 276 1.15 -34.67 3.34
N VAL A 277 0.17 -34.96 4.19
CA VAL A 277 -1.20 -34.45 4.04
C VAL A 277 -1.25 -32.95 4.31
N THR A 278 -0.63 -32.46 5.38
CA THR A 278 -0.54 -31.02 5.68
C THR A 278 0.20 -30.27 4.58
N SER A 279 1.39 -30.74 4.19
CA SER A 279 2.19 -30.14 3.13
C SER A 279 1.47 -30.10 1.78
N ILE A 280 0.90 -31.21 1.31
CA ILE A 280 0.22 -31.25 0.00
C ILE A 280 -1.03 -30.38 0.00
N THR A 281 -1.82 -30.37 1.09
CA THR A 281 -3.00 -29.49 1.17
C THR A 281 -2.61 -28.01 1.24
N SER A 282 -1.52 -27.65 1.91
CA SER A 282 -0.95 -26.29 1.87
C SER A 282 -0.45 -25.91 0.49
N ILE A 283 0.34 -26.77 -0.18
CA ILE A 283 0.85 -26.54 -1.55
C ILE A 283 -0.31 -26.34 -2.54
N LEU A 284 -1.39 -27.13 -2.45
CA LEU A 284 -2.58 -26.95 -3.27
C LEU A 284 -3.33 -25.66 -2.94
N SER A 285 -3.44 -25.28 -1.67
CA SER A 285 -4.14 -24.06 -1.23
C SER A 285 -3.42 -22.79 -1.69
N PHE A 286 -2.10 -22.72 -1.50
CA PHE A 286 -1.28 -21.62 -2.05
C PHE A 286 -1.17 -21.71 -3.58
N GLY A 287 -1.22 -22.91 -4.17
CA GLY A 287 -1.32 -23.11 -5.61
C GLY A 287 -2.58 -22.48 -6.20
N ILE A 288 -3.76 -22.67 -5.58
CA ILE A 288 -4.99 -21.97 -5.96
C ILE A 288 -4.82 -20.45 -5.81
N GLY A 289 -4.23 -19.99 -4.70
CA GLY A 289 -3.90 -18.57 -4.49
C GLY A 289 -2.98 -17.96 -5.56
N SER A 290 -2.09 -18.75 -6.16
CA SER A 290 -1.19 -18.30 -7.23
C SER A 290 -1.94 -17.88 -8.51
N PHE A 291 -3.16 -18.36 -8.72
CA PHE A 291 -4.05 -17.97 -9.83
C PHE A 291 -4.93 -16.74 -9.51
N SER A 292 -4.70 -16.05 -8.38
CA SER A 292 -5.42 -14.82 -8.04
C SER A 292 -5.21 -13.73 -9.10
N SER A 293 -6.30 -13.04 -9.47
CA SER A 293 -6.26 -11.88 -10.37
C SER A 293 -5.52 -10.68 -9.81
N THR A 294 -5.30 -10.63 -8.48
CA THR A 294 -4.50 -9.59 -7.82
C THR A 294 -3.02 -9.99 -7.84
N PRO A 295 -2.13 -9.29 -8.59
CA PRO A 295 -0.75 -9.75 -8.79
C PRO A 295 0.05 -9.91 -7.50
N ALA A 296 -0.17 -9.03 -6.52
CA ALA A 296 0.49 -9.11 -5.22
C ALA A 296 0.12 -10.39 -4.44
N ILE A 297 -1.13 -10.87 -4.57
CA ILE A 297 -1.58 -12.12 -3.94
C ILE A 297 -1.02 -13.32 -4.72
N SER A 298 -1.10 -13.28 -6.07
CA SER A 298 -0.52 -14.33 -6.94
C SER A 298 0.95 -14.58 -6.61
N ILE A 299 1.79 -13.54 -6.61
CA ILE A 299 3.23 -13.64 -6.32
C ILE A 299 3.46 -14.16 -4.90
N PHE A 300 2.82 -13.57 -3.88
CA PHE A 300 2.93 -14.01 -2.48
C PHE A 300 2.61 -15.51 -2.31
N CYS A 301 1.55 -15.98 -2.97
CA CYS A 301 1.16 -17.38 -2.94
C CYS A 301 2.13 -18.31 -3.71
N LYS A 302 2.73 -17.88 -4.84
CA LYS A 302 3.83 -18.64 -5.49
C LYS A 302 5.00 -18.84 -4.54
N PHE A 303 5.42 -17.78 -3.84
CA PHE A 303 6.54 -17.79 -2.90
C PHE A 303 6.31 -18.80 -1.76
N ILE A 304 5.14 -18.79 -1.11
CA ILE A 304 4.84 -19.76 -0.04
C ILE A 304 4.64 -21.18 -0.60
N MET A 305 3.98 -21.35 -1.74
CA MET A 305 3.79 -22.67 -2.38
C MET A 305 5.13 -23.38 -2.62
N VAL A 306 6.12 -22.66 -3.18
CA VAL A 306 7.45 -23.24 -3.44
C VAL A 306 8.25 -23.43 -2.15
N ALA A 307 8.10 -22.54 -1.15
CA ALA A 307 8.74 -22.72 0.16
C ALA A 307 8.26 -23.99 0.87
N VAL A 308 6.94 -24.22 0.95
CA VAL A 308 6.38 -25.45 1.56
C VAL A 308 6.74 -26.69 0.75
N ALA A 309 6.83 -26.60 -0.59
CA ALA A 309 7.28 -27.72 -1.42
C ALA A 309 8.75 -28.13 -1.16
N PHE A 310 9.64 -27.16 -0.93
CA PHE A 310 11.03 -27.46 -0.52
C PHE A 310 11.11 -27.96 0.92
N ASP A 311 10.33 -27.37 1.84
CA ASP A 311 10.31 -27.73 3.25
C ASP A 311 9.84 -29.18 3.45
N TRP A 312 8.72 -29.56 2.85
CA TRP A 312 8.22 -30.94 2.78
C TRP A 312 9.28 -31.92 2.26
N PHE A 313 9.94 -31.58 1.16
CA PHE A 313 10.99 -32.42 0.56
C PHE A 313 12.19 -32.57 1.49
N TYR A 314 12.65 -31.50 2.14
CA TYR A 314 13.78 -31.56 3.08
C TYR A 314 13.40 -32.25 4.40
N GLN A 315 12.16 -32.12 4.90
CA GLN A 315 11.71 -32.79 6.12
C GLN A 315 11.70 -34.31 5.95
N LEU A 316 11.16 -34.81 4.83
CA LEU A 316 11.12 -36.25 4.54
C LEU A 316 12.50 -36.84 4.18
N THR A 317 13.49 -36.04 3.78
CA THR A 317 14.80 -36.53 3.32
C THR A 317 15.95 -36.15 4.25
N PHE A 318 16.27 -34.85 4.36
CA PHE A 318 17.39 -34.32 5.13
C PHE A 318 17.13 -34.42 6.64
N PHE A 319 15.97 -33.95 7.12
CA PHE A 319 15.67 -34.00 8.56
C PHE A 319 15.48 -35.44 9.05
N ALA A 320 14.84 -36.31 8.26
CA ALA A 320 14.78 -37.75 8.53
C ALA A 320 16.18 -38.40 8.65
N ALA A 321 17.15 -38.02 7.80
CA ALA A 321 18.53 -38.49 7.91
C ALA A 321 19.23 -37.97 9.18
N VAL A 322 19.03 -36.70 9.53
CA VAL A 322 19.53 -36.10 10.79
C VAL A 322 18.96 -36.82 12.01
N MET A 323 17.68 -37.20 11.99
CA MET A 323 17.04 -37.99 13.05
C MET A 323 17.68 -39.37 13.21
N VAL A 324 18.03 -40.07 12.13
CA VAL A 324 18.78 -41.35 12.21
C VAL A 324 20.17 -41.16 12.82
N LEU A 325 20.86 -40.05 12.51
CA LEU A 325 22.17 -39.75 13.12
C LEU A 325 22.04 -39.43 14.62
N GLY A 326 21.05 -38.61 15.00
CA GLY A 326 20.71 -38.33 16.41
C GLY A 326 20.27 -39.57 17.18
N ALA A 327 19.62 -40.53 16.50
CA ALA A 327 19.26 -41.83 17.07
C ALA A 327 20.46 -42.76 17.26
N ARG A 328 21.46 -42.73 16.38
CA ARG A 328 22.74 -43.44 16.56
C ARG A 328 23.55 -42.82 17.71
N ARG A 329 23.51 -41.50 17.91
CA ARG A 329 24.02 -40.81 19.11
C ARG A 329 23.33 -41.28 20.40
N GLU A 330 22.00 -41.31 20.38
CA GLU A 330 21.14 -41.77 21.50
C GLU A 330 21.45 -43.23 21.87
N ALA A 331 21.53 -44.13 20.89
CA ALA A 331 21.83 -45.55 21.10
C ALA A 331 23.26 -45.83 21.62
N ALA A 332 24.21 -44.93 21.34
CA ALA A 332 25.57 -44.98 21.89
C ALA A 332 25.70 -44.30 23.28
N GLY A 333 24.61 -43.76 23.83
CA GLY A 333 24.58 -43.18 25.18
C GLY A 333 25.20 -41.78 25.32
N TYR A 334 25.50 -41.10 24.21
CA TYR A 334 26.12 -39.77 24.26
C TYR A 334 25.13 -38.67 24.65
N HIS A 335 25.59 -37.79 25.54
CA HIS A 335 24.86 -36.62 26.04
C HIS A 335 24.40 -35.68 24.92
N CYS A 336 23.26 -35.02 25.09
CA CYS A 336 22.60 -34.22 24.06
C CYS A 336 23.34 -32.93 23.65
N ILE A 337 24.03 -32.26 24.59
CA ILE A 337 24.86 -31.06 24.28
C ILE A 337 26.31 -31.15 24.80
N PHE A 338 26.56 -31.12 26.13
CA PHE A 338 27.91 -30.85 26.67
C PHE A 338 28.52 -31.86 27.68
N VAL A 339 27.86 -32.97 28.02
CA VAL A 339 28.35 -33.97 28.99
C VAL A 339 28.63 -33.39 30.39
N TRP A 340 27.58 -32.95 31.12
CA TRP A 340 27.44 -32.91 32.61
C TRP A 340 26.03 -32.38 32.98
N LYS A 341 25.60 -32.44 34.27
CA LYS A 341 24.23 -32.89 34.64
C LYS A 341 23.33 -31.92 35.45
N ARG A 342 22.00 -32.02 35.21
CA ARG A 342 20.80 -31.47 35.93
C ARG A 342 20.43 -29.99 35.62
N CYS A 343 19.21 -29.47 35.89
CA CYS A 343 18.14 -29.95 36.80
C CYS A 343 16.69 -30.04 36.22
N GLU A 344 15.68 -29.49 36.94
CA GLU A 344 14.26 -29.93 37.06
C GLU A 344 13.50 -28.86 37.90
N LYS A 345 12.18 -28.53 37.86
CA LYS A 345 10.97 -28.84 37.05
C LYS A 345 9.96 -27.67 37.16
N SER A 346 9.12 -27.42 36.14
CA SER A 346 7.68 -27.05 36.31
C SER A 346 6.90 -27.07 34.98
N GLU A 347 6.05 -28.08 34.76
CA GLU A 347 5.34 -28.31 33.50
C GLU A 347 3.86 -28.72 33.68
N ILE A 348 3.09 -27.96 34.47
CA ILE A 348 1.63 -28.16 34.61
C ILE A 348 0.86 -26.83 34.45
N GLU A 349 1.38 -25.72 35.00
CA GLU A 349 0.74 -24.40 34.90
C GLU A 349 0.64 -23.89 33.45
N LYS A 350 1.65 -24.18 32.61
CA LYS A 350 1.76 -23.67 31.23
C LYS A 350 0.62 -24.13 30.33
N VAL A 351 0.10 -25.35 30.52
CA VAL A 351 -1.00 -25.91 29.71
C VAL A 351 -2.31 -25.15 29.96
N ILE A 352 -2.57 -24.76 31.22
CA ILE A 352 -3.77 -24.00 31.58
C ILE A 352 -3.68 -22.57 31.01
N VAL A 353 -2.51 -21.93 31.14
CA VAL A 353 -2.25 -20.61 30.52
C VAL A 353 -2.42 -20.67 29.00
N TYR A 354 -1.97 -21.74 28.34
CA TYR A 354 -2.11 -21.92 26.89
C TYR A 354 -3.58 -22.07 26.44
N ILE A 355 -4.41 -22.81 27.19
CA ILE A 355 -5.85 -22.92 26.91
C ILE A 355 -6.57 -21.58 27.09
N CYS A 356 -6.25 -20.83 28.16
CA CYS A 356 -6.79 -19.49 28.36
C CYS A 356 -6.33 -18.49 27.27
N TYR A 357 -5.08 -18.61 26.82
CA TYR A 357 -4.53 -17.83 25.70
C TYR A 357 -5.27 -18.13 24.39
N ILE A 358 -5.49 -19.39 24.03
CA ILE A 358 -6.25 -19.77 22.82
C ILE A 358 -7.67 -19.20 22.87
N PHE A 359 -8.35 -19.25 24.02
CA PHE A 359 -9.72 -18.73 24.14
C PHE A 359 -9.76 -17.19 24.00
N MET A 360 -8.81 -16.47 24.61
CA MET A 360 -8.71 -15.01 24.44
C MET A 360 -8.28 -14.61 23.02
N ALA A 361 -7.39 -15.37 22.38
CA ALA A 361 -6.99 -15.15 20.99
C ALA A 361 -8.17 -15.35 20.03
N PHE A 362 -8.94 -16.42 20.20
CA PHE A 362 -10.15 -16.67 19.41
C PHE A 362 -11.21 -15.57 19.60
N TYR A 363 -11.43 -15.13 20.84
CA TYR A 363 -12.34 -14.02 21.15
C TYR A 363 -11.88 -12.69 20.55
N GLY A 364 -10.58 -12.39 20.58
CA GLY A 364 -9.99 -11.22 19.93
C GLY A 364 -10.13 -11.26 18.40
N CYS A 365 -9.84 -12.41 17.77
CA CYS A 365 -10.06 -12.60 16.34
C CYS A 365 -11.54 -12.48 15.93
N ALA A 366 -12.48 -12.87 16.81
CA ALA A 366 -13.91 -12.71 16.58
C ALA A 366 -14.40 -11.24 16.69
N GLN A 367 -13.57 -10.32 17.19
CA GLN A 367 -13.81 -8.87 17.22
C GLN A 367 -13.04 -8.11 16.13
N LEU A 368 -12.36 -8.81 15.21
CA LEU A 368 -11.51 -8.19 14.19
C LEU A 368 -12.35 -7.61 13.04
N GLU A 369 -12.76 -6.34 13.15
CA GLU A 369 -13.34 -5.61 12.02
C GLU A 369 -12.26 -5.33 10.95
N PRO A 370 -12.47 -5.74 9.68
CA PRO A 370 -11.48 -5.59 8.62
C PRO A 370 -11.44 -4.14 8.09
N ASN A 371 -10.73 -3.26 8.81
CA ASN A 371 -10.62 -1.85 8.49
C ASN A 371 -9.31 -1.50 7.76
N LEU A 372 -9.40 -1.40 6.43
CA LEU A 372 -8.28 -1.09 5.52
C LEU A 372 -8.20 0.42 5.16
N THR A 373 -8.43 1.34 6.11
CA THR A 373 -8.19 2.76 5.85
C THR A 373 -6.70 3.03 5.55
N PRO A 374 -6.37 3.91 4.58
CA PRO A 374 -4.97 4.22 4.27
C PRO A 374 -4.17 4.78 5.45
N SER A 375 -4.85 5.42 6.41
CA SER A 375 -4.29 5.86 7.70
C SER A 375 -3.69 4.73 8.54
N ARG A 376 -4.06 3.47 8.30
CA ARG A 376 -3.50 2.27 8.96
C ARG A 376 -2.37 1.57 8.20
N LEU A 377 -2.00 2.06 7.01
CA LEU A 377 -0.94 1.48 6.17
C LEU A 377 0.44 2.16 6.34
N VAL A 378 0.47 3.33 6.99
CA VAL A 378 1.68 4.12 7.27
C VAL A 378 2.15 3.94 8.72
N VAL A 379 3.37 4.40 9.02
CA VAL A 379 3.91 4.44 10.39
C VAL A 379 3.09 5.44 11.24
N ASP A 380 2.91 5.20 12.54
CA ASP A 380 2.21 6.15 13.44
C ASP A 380 2.87 7.54 13.46
N ASP A 381 4.20 7.61 13.40
CA ASP A 381 4.98 8.86 13.30
C ASP A 381 5.05 9.45 11.87
N SER A 382 4.34 8.87 10.89
CA SER A 382 4.43 9.32 9.49
C SER A 382 3.83 10.72 9.31
N PRO A 383 4.53 11.65 8.62
CA PRO A 383 3.96 12.96 8.29
C PRO A 383 2.72 12.85 7.38
N LEU A 384 2.53 11.70 6.71
CA LEU A 384 1.36 11.44 5.87
C LEU A 384 0.09 11.20 6.71
N LEU A 385 0.20 10.75 7.97
CA LEU A 385 -0.96 10.46 8.82
C LEU A 385 -1.82 11.71 9.05
N HIS A 386 -1.20 12.88 9.18
CA HIS A 386 -1.92 14.15 9.30
C HIS A 386 -2.69 14.51 8.01
N TYR A 387 -2.10 14.29 6.84
CA TYR A 387 -2.80 14.46 5.56
C TYR A 387 -3.98 13.49 5.45
N LEU A 388 -3.78 12.22 5.80
CA LEU A 388 -4.80 11.18 5.64
C LEU A 388 -6.03 11.45 6.50
N HIS A 389 -5.85 11.85 7.77
CA HIS A 389 -6.97 12.30 8.60
C HIS A 389 -7.64 13.59 8.10
N LEU A 390 -6.89 14.50 7.46
CA LEU A 390 -7.48 15.70 6.82
C LEU A 390 -8.32 15.30 5.60
N ALA A 391 -7.83 14.35 4.78
CA ALA A 391 -8.53 13.84 3.61
C ALA A 391 -9.81 13.07 3.99
N GLU A 392 -9.72 12.16 4.97
CA GLU A 392 -10.85 11.41 5.53
C GLU A 392 -11.97 12.35 6.05
N ASN A 393 -11.62 13.37 6.84
CA ASN A 393 -12.59 14.22 7.55
C ASN A 393 -13.04 15.49 6.80
N ARG A 394 -12.44 15.80 5.64
CA ARG A 394 -12.76 17.01 4.84
C ARG A 394 -12.94 16.68 3.36
N ILE A 395 -11.89 16.20 2.69
CA ILE A 395 -11.89 16.01 1.23
C ILE A 395 -12.92 14.95 0.83
N TRP A 396 -12.82 13.74 1.40
CA TRP A 396 -13.69 12.61 1.05
C TRP A 396 -15.10 12.76 1.60
N ALA A 397 -15.28 13.59 2.64
CA ALA A 397 -16.59 13.98 3.17
C ALA A 397 -17.33 14.96 2.25
N GLU A 398 -16.62 15.79 1.48
CA GLU A 398 -17.22 16.68 0.46
C GLU A 398 -17.36 15.99 -0.90
N GLY A 399 -16.44 15.09 -1.29
CA GLY A 399 -16.61 14.20 -2.44
C GLY A 399 -15.32 13.68 -3.07
N LEU A 400 -15.47 12.81 -4.09
CA LEU A 400 -14.36 12.26 -4.87
C LEU A 400 -14.58 12.47 -6.37
N ILE A 401 -13.50 12.81 -7.09
CA ILE A 401 -13.52 13.02 -8.54
C ILE A 401 -13.37 11.68 -9.25
N GLY A 402 -14.50 11.11 -9.70
CA GLY A 402 -14.48 10.00 -10.66
C GLY A 402 -13.90 10.44 -12.01
N ARG A 403 -13.02 9.62 -12.60
CA ARG A 403 -12.50 9.81 -13.96
C ARG A 403 -12.95 8.64 -14.83
N VAL A 404 -13.73 8.94 -15.87
CA VAL A 404 -14.17 7.95 -16.86
C VAL A 404 -13.33 8.14 -18.12
N TYR A 405 -12.65 7.08 -18.53
CA TYR A 405 -11.88 7.02 -19.78
C TYR A 405 -12.68 6.25 -20.84
N ILE A 406 -12.57 6.66 -22.10
CA ILE A 406 -13.26 6.03 -23.23
C ILE A 406 -12.18 5.49 -24.17
N ASP A 407 -11.81 4.22 -23.99
CA ASP A 407 -10.64 3.58 -24.62
C ASP A 407 -10.65 3.62 -26.16
N LYS A 408 -11.85 3.65 -26.76
CA LYS A 408 -12.04 3.89 -28.18
C LYS A 408 -12.86 5.16 -28.40
N ALA A 409 -12.20 6.22 -28.85
CA ALA A 409 -12.84 7.47 -29.20
C ALA A 409 -13.97 7.24 -30.24
N PRO A 410 -15.16 7.81 -30.04
CA PRO A 410 -16.25 7.79 -31.00
C PRO A 410 -15.95 8.76 -32.16
N ASP A 411 -16.59 8.56 -33.31
CA ASP A 411 -16.49 9.51 -34.42
C ASP A 411 -17.38 10.73 -34.16
N PHE A 412 -16.74 11.85 -33.80
CA PHE A 412 -17.42 13.13 -33.59
C PHE A 412 -17.88 13.82 -34.90
N LYS A 413 -17.75 13.16 -36.06
CA LYS A 413 -18.46 13.55 -37.30
C LYS A 413 -19.82 12.84 -37.45
N ASP A 414 -20.09 11.79 -36.67
CA ASP A 414 -21.37 11.04 -36.69
C ASP A 414 -22.34 11.55 -35.59
N PRO A 415 -23.50 12.14 -35.94
CA PRO A 415 -24.49 12.60 -34.97
C PRO A 415 -24.99 11.52 -34.01
N HIS A 416 -25.15 10.28 -34.46
CA HIS A 416 -25.65 9.18 -33.64
C HIS A 416 -24.62 8.75 -32.58
N GLN A 417 -23.32 8.87 -32.89
CA GLN A 417 -22.26 8.65 -31.91
C GLN A 417 -22.16 9.78 -30.90
N ILE A 418 -22.32 11.04 -31.33
CA ILE A 418 -22.42 12.21 -30.44
C ILE A 418 -23.59 12.04 -29.45
N GLU A 419 -24.79 11.71 -29.93
CA GLU A 419 -25.98 11.51 -29.10
C GLU A 419 -25.77 10.39 -28.09
N ARG A 420 -25.21 9.25 -28.51
CA ARG A 420 -24.89 8.13 -27.61
C ARG A 420 -23.93 8.52 -26.49
N VAL A 421 -22.96 9.39 -26.75
CA VAL A 421 -22.02 9.89 -25.73
C VAL A 421 -22.71 10.87 -24.78
N LEU A 422 -23.56 11.76 -25.29
CA LEU A 422 -24.34 12.68 -24.46
C LEU A 422 -25.30 11.93 -23.53
N ASN A 423 -25.94 10.87 -24.04
CA ASN A 423 -26.80 9.99 -23.23
C ASN A 423 -26.00 9.24 -22.15
N LEU A 424 -24.81 8.69 -22.48
CA LEU A 424 -23.91 8.09 -21.48
C LEU A 424 -23.51 9.08 -20.37
N VAL A 425 -23.23 10.34 -20.72
CA VAL A 425 -22.94 11.39 -19.74
C VAL A 425 -24.18 11.69 -18.89
N HIS A 426 -25.37 11.74 -19.49
CA HIS A 426 -26.62 11.95 -18.76
C HIS A 426 -26.98 10.79 -17.82
N ASP A 427 -26.73 9.54 -18.21
CA ASP A 427 -26.91 8.35 -17.38
C ASP A 427 -25.99 8.40 -16.14
N LEU A 428 -24.74 8.86 -16.31
CA LEU A 428 -23.82 9.11 -15.19
C LEU A 428 -24.27 10.28 -14.30
N GLU A 429 -24.69 11.39 -14.90
CA GLU A 429 -25.19 12.62 -14.24
C GLU A 429 -26.55 12.44 -13.53
N SER A 430 -27.27 11.34 -13.78
CA SER A 430 -28.56 11.02 -13.14
C SER A 430 -28.45 9.94 -12.05
N THR A 431 -27.25 9.40 -11.80
CA THR A 431 -27.03 8.45 -10.70
C THR A 431 -27.24 9.11 -9.33
N PRO A 432 -27.83 8.40 -8.34
CA PRO A 432 -28.23 8.97 -7.04
C PRO A 432 -27.06 9.35 -6.12
N TYR A 433 -25.82 9.03 -6.51
CA TYR A 433 -24.58 9.37 -5.80
C TYR A 433 -23.76 10.45 -6.51
N SER A 434 -24.25 11.00 -7.63
CA SER A 434 -23.60 12.10 -8.35
C SER A 434 -24.06 13.47 -7.85
N MET A 435 -23.24 14.50 -8.05
CA MET A 435 -23.62 15.91 -7.86
C MET A 435 -24.35 16.51 -9.08
N GLY A 436 -24.73 15.68 -10.05
CA GLY A 436 -25.53 16.08 -11.21
C GLY A 436 -24.77 16.87 -12.29
N PRO A 437 -25.51 17.41 -13.29
CA PRO A 437 -24.96 17.94 -14.55
C PRO A 437 -24.14 19.24 -14.45
N ASN A 438 -23.96 19.75 -13.23
CA ASN A 438 -23.19 20.94 -12.90
C ASN A 438 -21.78 20.59 -12.35
N SER A 439 -21.55 19.38 -11.83
CA SER A 439 -20.21 18.94 -11.40
C SER A 439 -19.35 18.37 -12.53
N THR A 440 -19.96 17.93 -13.64
CA THR A 440 -19.27 17.28 -14.75
C THR A 440 -18.48 18.28 -15.58
N SER A 441 -17.16 18.08 -15.70
CA SER A 441 -16.37 18.74 -16.73
C SER A 441 -16.40 17.91 -18.01
N PHE A 442 -17.09 18.39 -19.06
CA PHE A 442 -17.25 17.66 -20.31
C PHE A 442 -17.24 18.59 -21.54
N TRP A 443 -16.07 18.66 -22.19
CA TRP A 443 -15.75 19.61 -23.25
C TRP A 443 -16.75 19.67 -24.42
N LEU A 444 -17.40 18.57 -24.76
CA LEU A 444 -18.35 18.50 -25.89
C LEU A 444 -19.65 19.26 -25.61
N LYS A 445 -20.01 19.42 -24.33
CA LYS A 445 -21.15 20.24 -23.86
C LYS A 445 -20.86 21.72 -24.18
N ASP A 446 -19.68 22.19 -23.79
CA ASP A 446 -19.23 23.56 -24.00
C ASP A 446 -18.94 23.85 -25.48
N PHE A 447 -18.35 22.89 -26.21
CA PHE A 447 -18.17 22.98 -27.66
C PHE A 447 -19.50 23.09 -28.41
N ASN A 448 -20.52 22.31 -28.05
CA ASN A 448 -21.84 22.40 -28.68
C ASN A 448 -22.55 23.72 -28.35
N ASN A 449 -22.38 24.26 -27.13
CA ASN A 449 -22.87 25.60 -26.77
C ASN A 449 -22.16 26.67 -27.61
N TYR A 450 -20.83 26.63 -27.69
CA TYR A 450 -20.03 27.55 -28.50
C TYR A 450 -20.39 27.50 -29.99
N ARG A 451 -20.60 26.29 -30.54
CA ARG A 451 -20.98 26.08 -31.94
C ARG A 451 -22.28 26.80 -32.32
N GLN A 452 -23.24 26.93 -31.41
CA GLN A 452 -24.53 27.58 -31.70
C GLN A 452 -24.36 29.05 -32.14
N TYR A 453 -23.33 29.75 -31.66
CA TYR A 453 -23.05 31.15 -32.03
C TYR A 453 -22.53 31.35 -33.46
N PHE A 454 -22.19 30.28 -34.18
CA PHE A 454 -21.61 30.34 -35.55
C PHE A 454 -22.56 29.81 -36.64
N VAL A 455 -23.77 29.38 -36.28
CA VAL A 455 -24.73 28.75 -37.21
C VAL A 455 -25.39 29.76 -38.16
N ASP A 456 -25.29 31.07 -37.89
CA ASP A 456 -25.84 32.13 -38.75
C ASP A 456 -24.95 32.50 -39.95
N ASP A 457 -23.66 32.13 -39.98
CA ASP A 457 -22.67 32.61 -40.98
C ASP A 457 -22.18 31.46 -41.91
N ASN A 458 -23.13 30.66 -42.38
CA ASN A 458 -22.96 29.21 -42.53
C ASN A 458 -22.57 28.68 -43.94
N GLU A 459 -21.67 29.36 -44.67
CA GLU A 459 -21.24 28.93 -46.02
C GLU A 459 -19.74 28.54 -46.17
N ARG A 460 -18.87 28.74 -45.17
CA ARG A 460 -17.41 28.55 -45.36
C ARG A 460 -16.69 27.46 -44.56
N TYR A 461 -17.27 26.92 -43.48
CA TYR A 461 -16.47 26.07 -42.57
C TYR A 461 -16.34 24.59 -42.96
N HIS A 462 -17.17 24.07 -43.86
CA HIS A 462 -17.18 22.64 -44.21
C HIS A 462 -15.98 22.14 -45.05
N MET A 463 -15.01 22.99 -45.40
CA MET A 463 -13.83 22.61 -46.21
C MET A 463 -12.54 22.36 -45.40
N CYS A 464 -12.55 22.54 -44.08
CA CYS A 464 -11.32 22.60 -43.26
C CYS A 464 -11.32 21.68 -42.01
N VAL A 465 -11.87 20.46 -42.08
CA VAL A 465 -11.80 19.43 -41.01
C VAL A 465 -11.62 18.01 -41.56
#